data_AF-A0A259SQQ8-F1
#
_entry.id   AF-A0A259SQQ8-F1
#
_cell.length_a   1.000
_cell.length_b   1.000
_cell.length_c   1.000
_cell.angle_alpha   90.00
_cell.angle_beta   90.00
_cell.angle_gamma   90.00
#
_symmetry.space_group_name_H-M   'P 1'
#
loop_
_entity.id
_entity.type
_entity.pdbx_description
1 polymer ?
#
loop_
_entity_poly.entity_id
_entity_poly.type
_entity_poly.pdbx_seq_one_letter_code
_entity_poly.pdbx_strand_id
1 'polypeptide(L)'
;MARATYALAASFVAVGVMLLGFHLDYLGVVVILMMVMEMAVMALFMVMLMGMNPALMPMSMVHGKRAATVIAVVVFVGLATAALLVPWPGRAGVPAADLTRRLGEALMGSKMLVMLVISPVLFATMVGALVLAHPRDRYERRGDDLDRERPDDPIDGGVDG
;
A
#
# COMPACT_ATOMS: atom_id res chain seq x y z
N MET A 1 11.96 -3.05 -14.22
CA MET A 1 10.90 -2.45 -13.38
C MET A 1 9.56 -3.12 -13.61
N ALA A 2 8.89 -2.97 -14.76
CA ALA A 2 7.58 -3.58 -15.02
C ALA A 2 7.50 -5.11 -14.71
N ARG A 3 8.54 -5.88 -15.06
CA ARG A 3 8.62 -7.31 -14.71
C ARG A 3 8.53 -7.61 -13.20
N ALA A 4 9.11 -6.76 -12.37
CA ALA A 4 9.05 -6.92 -10.91
C ALA A 4 7.65 -6.58 -10.37
N THR A 5 7.01 -5.54 -10.91
CA THR A 5 5.62 -5.18 -10.60
C THR A 5 4.66 -6.31 -10.95
N TYR A 6 4.79 -6.93 -12.13
CA TYR A 6 3.98 -8.09 -12.50
C TYR A 6 4.27 -9.33 -11.65
N ALA A 7 5.53 -9.58 -11.29
CA ALA A 7 5.88 -10.68 -10.38
C ALA A 7 5.27 -10.47 -8.99
N LEU A 8 5.25 -9.23 -8.49
CA LEU A 8 4.61 -8.86 -7.23
C LEU A 8 3.08 -9.04 -7.31
N ALA A 9 2.44 -8.59 -8.39
CA ALA A 9 1.02 -8.82 -8.61
C ALA A 9 0.68 -10.32 -8.63
N ALA A 10 1.47 -11.14 -9.33
CA ALA A 10 1.31 -12.58 -9.33
C ALA A 10 1.46 -13.19 -7.92
N SER A 11 2.39 -12.67 -7.09
CA SER A 11 2.55 -13.12 -5.71
C SER A 11 1.33 -12.82 -4.84
N PHE A 12 0.69 -11.65 -5.00
CA PHE A 12 -0.54 -11.33 -4.26
C PHE A 12 -1.73 -12.16 -4.72
N VAL A 13 -1.84 -12.44 -6.02
CA VAL A 13 -2.87 -13.36 -6.53
C VAL A 13 -2.65 -14.77 -5.97
N ALA A 14 -1.41 -15.26 -5.91
CA ALA A 14 -1.11 -16.56 -5.30
C ALA A 14 -1.51 -16.63 -3.81
N VAL A 15 -1.29 -15.55 -3.05
CA VAL A 15 -1.77 -15.43 -1.66
C VAL A 15 -3.29 -15.46 -1.60
N GLY A 16 -3.97 -14.72 -2.47
CA GLY A 16 -5.43 -14.74 -2.56
C GLY A 16 -5.99 -16.14 -2.85
N VAL A 17 -5.36 -16.87 -3.77
CA VAL A 17 -5.71 -18.27 -4.07
C VAL A 17 -5.47 -19.19 -2.87
N MET A 18 -4.40 -18.97 -2.12
CA MET A 18 -4.14 -19.72 -0.88
C MET A 18 -5.25 -19.49 0.17
N LEU A 19 -5.78 -18.27 0.28
CA LEU A 19 -6.92 -17.97 1.16
C LEU A 19 -8.19 -18.70 0.73
N LEU A 20 -8.45 -18.78 -0.59
CA LEU A 20 -9.56 -19.59 -1.11
C LEU A 20 -9.38 -21.07 -0.75
N GLY A 21 -8.14 -21.59 -0.81
CA GLY A 21 -7.82 -22.94 -0.37
C GLY A 21 -8.09 -23.20 1.13
N PHE A 22 -8.16 -22.15 1.95
CA PHE A 22 -8.53 -22.22 3.37
C PHE A 22 -10.02 -21.98 3.65
N HIS A 23 -10.88 -21.98 2.61
CA HIS A 23 -12.31 -21.67 2.71
C HIS A 23 -12.59 -20.24 3.23
N LEU A 24 -11.67 -19.31 2.98
CA LEU A 24 -11.82 -17.89 3.29
C LEU A 24 -12.32 -17.13 2.05
N ASP A 25 -13.41 -17.60 1.44
CA ASP A 25 -13.83 -17.21 0.08
C ASP A 25 -13.97 -15.70 -0.10
N TYR A 26 -14.69 -15.04 0.81
CA TYR A 26 -14.85 -13.57 0.78
C TYR A 26 -13.50 -12.84 0.85
N LEU A 27 -12.64 -13.23 1.80
CA LEU A 27 -11.33 -12.60 1.97
C LEU A 27 -10.41 -12.86 0.78
N GLY A 28 -10.37 -14.08 0.27
CA GLY A 28 -9.58 -14.44 -0.90
C GLY A 28 -9.98 -13.63 -2.12
N VAL A 29 -11.28 -13.50 -2.40
CA VAL A 29 -11.79 -12.68 -3.50
C VAL A 29 -11.47 -11.20 -3.30
N VAL A 30 -11.73 -10.64 -2.11
CA VAL A 30 -11.46 -9.23 -1.82
C VAL A 30 -9.97 -8.90 -1.93
N VAL A 31 -9.09 -9.78 -1.44
CA VAL A 31 -7.63 -9.61 -1.57
C VAL A 31 -7.21 -9.60 -3.03
N ILE A 32 -7.69 -10.54 -3.84
CA ILE A 32 -7.38 -10.56 -5.27
C ILE A 32 -7.89 -9.28 -5.93
N LEU A 33 -9.14 -8.92 -5.69
CA LEU A 33 -9.77 -7.76 -6.31
C LEU A 33 -9.03 -6.46 -5.97
N MET A 34 -8.78 -6.19 -4.68
CA MET A 34 -8.13 -4.96 -4.24
C MET A 34 -6.69 -4.88 -4.76
N MET A 35 -5.91 -5.96 -4.67
CA MET A 35 -4.51 -5.97 -5.09
C MET A 35 -4.38 -5.82 -6.60
N VAL A 36 -5.25 -6.47 -7.38
CA VAL A 36 -5.24 -6.31 -8.84
C VAL A 36 -5.64 -4.88 -9.23
N MET A 37 -6.67 -4.31 -8.61
CA MET A 37 -7.10 -2.94 -8.87
C MET A 37 -6.02 -1.92 -8.52
N GLU A 38 -5.37 -2.06 -7.36
CA GLU A 38 -4.28 -1.16 -6.94
C GLU A 38 -3.10 -1.21 -7.93
N MET A 39 -2.68 -2.42 -8.31
CA MET A 39 -1.57 -2.60 -9.24
C MET A 39 -1.92 -2.10 -10.65
N ALA A 40 -3.17 -2.25 -11.09
CA ALA A 40 -3.64 -1.71 -12.36
C ALA A 40 -3.56 -0.18 -12.36
N VAL A 41 -4.04 0.48 -11.30
CA VAL A 41 -3.98 1.95 -11.15
C VAL A 41 -2.53 2.43 -11.14
N MET A 42 -1.65 1.80 -10.37
CA MET A 42 -0.23 2.16 -10.32
C MET A 42 0.47 1.92 -11.66
N ALA A 43 0.16 0.83 -12.36
CA ALA A 43 0.70 0.57 -13.68
C ALA A 43 0.28 1.64 -14.69
N LEU A 44 -0.99 2.08 -14.66
CA LEU A 44 -1.48 3.18 -15.49
C LEU A 44 -0.70 4.48 -15.19
N PHE A 45 -0.54 4.84 -13.91
CA PHE A 45 0.24 6.02 -13.54
C PHE A 45 1.71 5.91 -13.96
N MET A 46 2.34 4.74 -13.83
CA MET A 46 3.71 4.53 -14.30
C MET A 46 3.82 4.73 -15.81
N VAL A 47 2.86 4.23 -16.59
CA VAL A 47 2.83 4.44 -18.05
C VAL A 47 2.59 5.91 -18.40
N MET A 48 1.66 6.58 -17.72
CA MET A 48 1.30 7.97 -18.00
C MET A 48 2.37 8.98 -17.56
N LEU A 49 2.98 8.78 -16.39
CA LEU A 49 3.86 9.77 -15.73
C LEU A 49 5.35 9.44 -15.88
N MET A 50 5.71 8.19 -16.21
CA MET A 50 7.10 7.72 -16.27
C MET A 50 7.52 7.43 -17.72
N GLY A 51 7.18 8.34 -18.65
CA GLY A 51 7.53 8.25 -20.08
C GLY A 51 9.01 8.50 -20.40
N MET A 52 9.85 8.80 -19.40
CA MET A 52 11.28 9.06 -19.59
C MET A 52 12.11 7.81 -19.26
N ASN A 53 12.85 7.31 -20.24
CA ASN A 53 13.62 6.07 -20.18
C ASN A 53 14.66 6.11 -19.04
N PRO A 54 14.48 5.31 -17.96
CA PRO A 54 15.37 5.32 -16.78
C PRO A 54 16.75 4.70 -17.04
N ALA A 55 17.06 4.33 -18.29
CA ALA A 55 18.32 3.70 -18.68
C ALA A 55 19.53 4.64 -18.76
N LEU A 56 19.36 5.96 -18.59
CA LEU A 56 20.44 6.91 -18.85
C LEU A 56 21.38 7.20 -17.67
N MET A 57 21.13 6.67 -16.47
CA MET A 57 22.11 6.73 -15.37
C MET A 57 22.08 5.46 -14.51
N PRO A 58 23.09 4.56 -14.62
CA PRO A 58 23.20 3.40 -13.76
C PRO A 58 23.60 3.84 -12.35
N MET A 59 22.61 4.11 -11.50
CA MET A 59 22.83 4.35 -10.08
C MET A 59 22.83 3.02 -9.33
N SER A 60 24.01 2.45 -9.07
CA SER A 60 24.13 1.24 -8.25
C SER A 60 24.02 1.60 -6.76
N MET A 61 22.80 1.63 -6.23
CA MET A 61 22.55 1.90 -4.81
C MET A 61 22.70 0.61 -3.98
N VAL A 62 23.85 -0.08 -4.07
CA VAL A 62 24.08 -1.40 -3.44
C VAL A 62 25.17 -1.35 -2.38
N HIS A 63 25.03 -0.47 -1.39
CA HIS A 63 25.83 -0.58 -0.17
C HIS A 63 25.22 -1.66 0.74
N GLY A 64 25.95 -2.74 0.99
CA GLY A 64 25.55 -3.74 1.99
C GLY A 64 24.64 -4.89 1.52
N LYS A 65 24.60 -5.22 0.23
CA LYS A 65 23.81 -6.37 -0.30
C LYS A 65 24.04 -7.66 0.51
N ARG A 66 25.28 -7.96 0.87
CA ARG A 66 25.63 -9.15 1.67
C ARG A 66 25.01 -9.10 3.07
N ALA A 67 25.10 -7.96 3.75
CA ALA A 67 24.52 -7.78 5.07
C ALA A 67 22.98 -7.90 5.02
N ALA A 68 22.34 -7.27 4.03
CA ALA A 68 20.90 -7.38 3.81
C ALA A 68 20.46 -8.83 3.55
N THR A 69 21.21 -9.59 2.72
CA THR A 69 20.92 -11.01 2.48
C THR A 69 21.07 -11.84 3.74
N VAL A 70 22.12 -11.62 4.53
CA VAL A 70 22.31 -12.34 5.80
C VAL A 70 21.15 -12.06 6.76
N ILE A 71 20.76 -10.79 6.94
CA ILE A 71 19.64 -10.42 7.81
C ILE A 71 18.34 -11.06 7.33
N ALA A 72 18.05 -11.02 6.02
CA ALA A 72 16.85 -11.62 5.46
C ALA A 72 16.79 -13.14 5.72
N VAL A 73 17.90 -13.86 5.52
CA VAL A 73 17.97 -15.30 5.78
C VAL A 73 17.83 -15.61 7.27
N VAL A 74 18.51 -14.85 8.14
CA VAL A 74 18.42 -15.05 9.60
C VAL A 74 16.99 -14.84 10.10
N VAL A 75 16.33 -13.76 9.66
CA VAL A 75 14.93 -13.47 10.02
C VAL A 75 14.00 -14.57 9.50
N PHE A 76 14.17 -14.99 8.24
CA PHE A 76 13.37 -16.06 7.65
C PHE A 76 13.52 -17.38 8.43
N VAL A 77 14.76 -17.81 8.70
CA VAL A 77 15.03 -19.04 9.46
C VAL A 77 14.50 -18.93 10.89
N GLY A 78 14.67 -17.76 11.53
CA GLY A 78 14.13 -17.51 12.87
C GLY A 78 12.61 -17.64 12.92
N LEU A 79 11.90 -17.00 11.99
CA LEU A 79 10.44 -17.08 11.90
C LEU A 79 9.95 -18.48 11.52
N ALA A 80 10.62 -19.15 10.58
CA ALA A 80 10.27 -20.52 10.18
C ALA A 80 10.47 -21.51 11.33
N THR A 81 11.57 -21.38 12.07
CA THR A 81 11.87 -22.21 13.24
C THR A 81 10.84 -21.98 14.34
N ALA A 82 10.48 -20.72 14.62
CA ALA A 82 9.43 -20.40 15.58
C ALA A 82 8.08 -20.98 15.14
N ALA A 83 7.71 -20.84 13.86
CA ALA A 83 6.46 -21.37 13.34
C ALA A 83 6.36 -22.91 13.46
N LEU A 84 7.48 -23.64 13.34
CA LEU A 84 7.51 -25.10 13.41
C LEU A 84 7.67 -25.65 14.83
N LEU A 85 8.42 -24.97 15.70
CA LEU A 85 8.71 -25.46 17.06
C LEU A 85 7.68 -25.00 18.10
N VAL A 86 6.95 -23.91 17.84
CA VAL A 86 5.91 -23.45 18.77
C VAL A 86 4.75 -24.47 18.79
N PRO A 87 4.40 -25.02 19.96
CA PRO A 87 3.28 -25.93 20.09
C PRO A 87 1.98 -25.12 19.98
N TRP A 88 1.45 -25.01 18.76
CA TRP A 88 0.20 -24.33 18.51
C TRP A 88 -0.95 -25.04 19.25
N PRO A 89 -1.81 -24.29 19.98
CA PRO A 89 -2.97 -24.88 20.59
C PRO A 89 -3.88 -25.49 19.52
N GLY A 90 -4.50 -26.62 19.85
CA GLY A 90 -5.46 -27.27 18.95
C GLY A 90 -6.60 -26.32 18.56
N ARG A 91 -7.22 -26.59 17.40
CA ARG A 91 -8.30 -25.77 16.86
C ARG A 91 -9.42 -25.60 17.91
N ALA A 92 -9.61 -24.40 18.41
CA ALA A 92 -10.68 -24.08 19.34
C ALA A 92 -11.96 -23.73 18.56
N GLY A 93 -13.03 -24.50 18.76
CA GLY A 93 -14.35 -24.23 18.20
C GLY A 93 -14.68 -24.98 16.90
N VAL A 94 -15.95 -24.89 16.51
CA VAL A 94 -16.49 -25.52 15.30
C VAL A 94 -16.41 -24.50 14.14
N PRO A 95 -16.03 -24.91 12.92
CA PRO A 95 -16.08 -24.03 11.75
C PRO A 95 -17.48 -23.42 11.61
N ALA A 96 -17.56 -22.10 11.41
CA ALA A 96 -18.85 -21.46 11.20
C ALA A 96 -19.46 -21.93 9.88
N ALA A 97 -20.76 -22.22 9.89
CA ALA A 97 -21.48 -22.65 8.69
C ALA A 97 -21.51 -21.58 7.59
N ASP A 98 -21.47 -20.30 7.98
CA ASP A 98 -21.35 -19.15 7.06
C ASP A 98 -20.31 -18.17 7.61
N LEU A 99 -19.11 -18.22 7.01
CA LEU A 99 -17.98 -17.39 7.43
C LEU A 99 -18.18 -15.91 7.09
N THR A 100 -18.86 -15.62 5.97
CA THR A 100 -19.13 -14.25 5.50
C THR A 100 -20.10 -13.56 6.44
N ARG A 101 -21.18 -14.25 6.84
CA ARG A 101 -22.13 -13.73 7.83
C ARG A 101 -21.45 -13.50 9.18
N ARG A 102 -20.67 -14.45 9.67
CA ARG A 102 -19.93 -14.29 10.94
C ARG A 102 -18.93 -13.15 10.91
N LEU A 103 -18.28 -12.94 9.77
CA LEU A 103 -17.41 -11.79 9.57
C LEU A 103 -18.21 -10.48 9.69
N GLY A 104 -19.37 -10.37 9.01
CA GLY A 104 -20.25 -9.21 9.13
C GLY A 104 -20.72 -8.95 10.56
N GLU A 105 -21.16 -9.99 11.27
CA GLU A 105 -21.55 -9.91 12.69
C GLU A 105 -20.37 -9.43 13.57
N ALA A 106 -19.16 -9.93 13.32
CA ALA A 106 -17.97 -9.50 14.05
C ALA A 106 -17.59 -8.05 13.74
N LEU A 107 -17.71 -7.63 12.47
CA LEU A 107 -17.41 -6.27 12.03
C LEU A 107 -18.37 -5.24 12.63
N MET A 108 -19.67 -5.56 12.68
CA MET A 108 -20.69 -4.68 13.26
C MET A 108 -20.79 -4.78 14.78
N GLY A 109 -20.34 -5.88 15.37
CA GLY A 109 -20.33 -6.08 16.82
C GLY A 109 -18.99 -5.74 17.44
N SER A 110 -18.14 -6.76 17.63
CA SER A 110 -16.91 -6.67 18.41
C SER A 110 -15.85 -5.75 17.80
N LYS A 111 -15.84 -5.56 16.49
CA LYS A 111 -14.88 -4.72 15.75
C LYS A 111 -15.45 -3.39 15.28
N MET A 112 -16.64 -3.00 15.77
CA MET A 112 -17.31 -1.77 15.34
C MET A 112 -16.42 -0.52 15.55
N LEU A 113 -15.71 -0.45 16.68
CA LEU A 113 -14.80 0.67 16.96
C LEU A 113 -13.66 0.74 15.94
N VAL A 114 -13.08 -0.41 15.57
CA VAL A 114 -12.00 -0.47 14.58
C VAL A 114 -12.52 0.03 13.22
N MET A 115 -13.70 -0.43 12.80
CA MET A 115 -14.30 0.01 11.54
C MET A 115 -14.66 1.50 11.54
N LEU A 116 -15.12 2.02 12.68
CA LEU A 116 -15.41 3.44 12.84
C LEU A 116 -14.14 4.31 12.73
N VAL A 117 -13.00 3.82 13.23
CA VAL A 117 -11.70 4.52 13.13
C VAL A 117 -11.07 4.41 11.74
N ILE A 118 -11.31 3.32 11.01
CA ILE A 118 -10.80 3.16 9.64
C ILE A 118 -11.37 4.25 8.72
N SER A 119 -12.62 4.66 8.89
CA SER A 119 -13.27 5.70 8.06
C SER A 119 -12.52 7.05 8.04
N PRO A 120 -12.27 7.73 9.18
CA PRO A 120 -11.52 8.98 9.19
C PRO A 120 -10.06 8.80 8.76
N VAL A 121 -9.46 7.62 8.99
CA VAL A 121 -8.10 7.32 8.48
C VAL A 121 -8.09 7.31 6.95
N LEU A 122 -9.01 6.57 6.32
CA LEU A 122 -9.14 6.54 4.86
C LEU A 122 -9.44 7.93 4.28
N PHE A 123 -10.31 8.69 4.95
CA PHE A 123 -10.61 10.06 4.55
C PHE A 123 -9.37 10.96 4.62
N ALA A 124 -8.64 10.92 5.74
CA ALA A 124 -7.41 11.70 5.92
C ALA A 124 -6.34 11.30 4.89
N THR A 125 -6.19 10.01 4.58
CA THR A 125 -5.28 9.53 3.53
C THR A 125 -5.69 10.05 2.16
N MET A 126 -6.98 10.04 1.83
CA MET A 126 -7.48 10.56 0.55
C MET A 126 -7.23 12.07 0.41
N VAL A 127 -7.53 12.85 1.46
CA VAL A 127 -7.25 14.29 1.49
C VAL A 127 -5.75 14.56 1.37
N GLY A 128 -4.93 13.84 2.13
CA GLY A 128 -3.47 13.97 2.08
C GLY A 128 -2.90 13.65 0.69
N ALA A 129 -3.37 12.57 0.06
CA ALA A 129 -2.98 12.22 -1.31
C ALA A 129 -3.41 13.29 -2.32
N LEU A 130 -4.62 13.84 -2.19
CA LEU A 130 -5.13 14.89 -3.07
C LEU A 130 -4.33 16.19 -2.94
N VAL A 131 -4.01 16.61 -1.72
CA VAL A 131 -3.20 17.81 -1.45
C VAL A 131 -1.79 17.64 -1.99
N LEU A 132 -1.15 16.48 -1.77
CA LEU A 132 0.18 16.17 -2.30
C LEU A 132 0.21 16.07 -3.84
N ALA A 133 -0.88 15.64 -4.46
CA ALA A 133 -1.00 15.58 -5.91
C ALA A 133 -1.31 16.95 -6.55
N HIS A 134 -1.62 17.97 -5.75
CA HIS A 134 -1.94 19.29 -6.28
C HIS A 134 -0.67 19.95 -6.84
N PRO A 135 -0.63 20.31 -8.14
CA PRO A 135 0.60 20.72 -8.81
C PRO A 135 1.14 22.09 -8.42
N ARG A 136 0.44 22.84 -7.55
CA ARG A 136 0.89 24.13 -7.01
C ARG A 136 0.42 24.31 -5.57
N ASP A 137 1.35 24.52 -4.64
CA ASP A 137 1.03 24.91 -3.28
C ASP A 137 1.06 26.45 -3.15
N ARG A 138 0.34 27.00 -2.17
CA ARG A 138 0.29 28.44 -1.85
C ARG A 138 1.69 29.04 -1.64
N TYR A 139 2.62 28.21 -1.20
CA TYR A 139 4.01 28.57 -0.89
C TYR A 139 4.93 28.63 -2.12
N GLU A 140 4.65 27.85 -3.17
CA GLU A 140 5.44 27.90 -4.42
C GLU A 140 5.35 29.27 -5.12
N ARG A 141 4.32 30.07 -4.83
CA ARG A 141 4.21 31.47 -5.30
C ARG A 141 5.42 32.33 -4.94
N ARG A 142 6.10 32.03 -3.82
CA ARG A 142 7.31 32.75 -3.39
C ARG A 142 8.62 32.03 -3.69
N GLY A 143 8.58 30.94 -4.47
CA GLY A 143 9.75 30.09 -4.76
C GLY A 143 10.07 29.11 -3.63
N ASP A 144 10.93 28.12 -3.92
CA ASP A 144 11.28 27.02 -2.98
C ASP A 144 11.84 27.52 -1.63
N ASP A 145 12.58 28.63 -1.65
CA ASP A 145 13.14 29.28 -0.45
C ASP A 145 12.21 30.36 0.15
N LEU A 146 11.01 30.56 -0.40
CA LEU A 146 10.03 31.60 0.00
C LEU A 146 10.52 33.06 -0.09
N ASP A 147 11.65 33.30 -0.74
CA ASP A 147 12.35 34.59 -0.75
C ASP A 147 11.92 35.53 -1.89
N ARG A 148 11.01 35.13 -2.78
CA ARG A 148 10.57 36.01 -3.87
C ARG A 148 9.70 37.15 -3.34
N GLU A 149 10.17 38.36 -3.58
CA GLU A 149 9.56 39.63 -3.19
C GLU A 149 8.21 39.89 -3.88
N ARG A 150 8.01 39.33 -5.09
CA ARG A 150 6.76 39.40 -5.85
C ARG A 150 6.22 37.99 -6.14
N PRO A 151 4.99 37.66 -5.72
CA PRO A 151 4.37 36.36 -6.01
C PRO A 151 4.27 36.10 -7.51
N ASP A 152 4.62 34.89 -7.96
CA ASP A 152 4.47 34.49 -9.37
C ASP A 152 3.02 34.05 -9.64
N ASP A 153 2.14 35.05 -9.74
CA ASP A 153 0.71 34.85 -9.91
C ASP A 153 0.31 34.83 -11.39
N PRO A 154 -0.40 33.80 -11.88
CA PRO A 154 -0.86 33.74 -13.27
C PRO A 154 -1.98 34.77 -13.59
N ILE A 155 -2.49 35.47 -12.58
CA ILE A 155 -3.45 36.57 -12.74
C ILE A 155 -2.89 37.79 -12.00
N ASP A 156 -2.56 38.83 -12.76
CA ASP A 156 -2.06 40.10 -12.23
C ASP A 156 -3.20 40.83 -11.51
N GLY A 157 -3.33 40.64 -10.18
CA GLY A 157 -4.40 41.26 -9.39
C GLY A 157 -4.70 40.66 -8.01
N GLY A 158 -3.84 39.79 -7.46
CA GLY A 158 -4.09 39.12 -6.18
C GLY A 158 -3.52 39.84 -4.95
N VAL A 159 -4.27 40.82 -4.43
CA VAL A 159 -4.17 41.42 -3.07
C VAL A 159 -2.82 42.00 -2.61
N ASP A 160 -2.39 43.08 -3.25
CA ASP A 160 -1.56 44.10 -2.59
C ASP A 160 -2.48 45.25 -2.14
N GLY A 161 -2.86 45.22 -0.87
CA GLY A 161 -3.57 46.29 -0.15
C GLY A 161 -3.14 46.30 1.29
#